data_AF-A0A8X6RKQ7-F1
#
_entry.id   AF-A0A8X6RKQ7-F1
#
_cell.length_a   1.000
_cell.length_b   1.000
_cell.length_c   1.000
_cell.angle_alpha   90.00
_cell.angle_beta   90.00
_cell.angle_gamma   90.00
#
_symmetry.space_group_name_H-M   'P 1'
#
loop_
_entity.id
_entity.type
_entity.pdbx_description
1 polymer ?
#
loop_
_entity_poly.entity_id
_entity_poly.type
_entity_poly.pdbx_seq_one_letter_code
_entity_poly.pdbx_strand_id
1 'polypeptide(L)' 'MSGRYNGVQALLKEKNKLANYVPCAAHSPNLVGAESVKVATEIVNFFGLVQHTYVFFSASTHWWELLNRENKLKATLKT' A
#
# COMPACT_ATOMS: atom_id res chain seq x y z
N MET A 1 -3.22 -13.36 1.57
CA MET A 1 -2.63 -14.05 2.75
C MET A 1 -3.53 -15.13 3.38
N SER A 2 -4.86 -15.11 3.23
CA SER A 2 -5.80 -16.09 3.81
C SER A 2 -6.25 -17.22 2.84
N GLY A 3 -5.52 -17.45 1.75
CA GLY A 3 -5.91 -18.38 0.70
C GLY A 3 -6.25 -19.79 1.21
N ARG A 4 -7.33 -20.38 0.65
CA ARG A 4 -7.82 -21.72 1.02
C ARG A 4 -6.85 -22.85 0.68
N TYR A 5 -6.08 -22.68 -0.39
CA TYR A 5 -5.22 -23.74 -0.92
C TYR A 5 -3.74 -23.56 -0.55
N ASN A 6 -3.21 -22.34 -0.68
CA ASN A 6 -1.80 -22.01 -0.38
C ASN A 6 -1.64 -20.80 0.56
N GLY A 7 -2.68 -20.45 1.32
CA GLY A 7 -2.62 -19.35 2.27
C GLY A 7 -2.16 -19.78 3.64
N VAL A 8 -1.87 -18.80 4.49
CA VAL A 8 -1.43 -19.00 5.89
C VAL A 8 -2.42 -19.86 6.67
N GLN A 9 -3.72 -19.73 6.39
CA GLN A 9 -4.76 -20.57 6.99
C GLN A 9 -4.62 -22.05 6.61
N ALA A 10 -4.30 -22.37 5.36
CA ALA A 10 -4.13 -23.76 4.91
C ALA A 10 -2.93 -24.42 5.62
N LEU A 11 -1.81 -23.70 5.73
CA LEU A 11 -0.60 -24.15 6.43
C LEU A 11 -0.83 -24.36 7.93
N LEU A 12 -1.61 -23.47 8.58
CA LEU A 12 -1.95 -23.62 9.99
C LEU A 12 -2.82 -24.86 10.24
N LYS A 13 -3.77 -25.14 9.35
CA LYS A 13 -4.66 -26.32 9.46
C LYS A 13 -3.95 -27.65 9.23
N GLU A 14 -2.89 -27.66 8.43
CA GLU A 14 -2.01 -28.83 8.25
C GLU A 14 -1.33 -29.23 9.57
N LYS A 15 -0.83 -28.24 10.32
CA LYS A 15 -0.17 -28.47 11.62
C LYS A 15 -1.15 -28.68 12.77
N ASN A 16 -2.27 -27.95 12.78
CA ASN A 16 -3.31 -28.06 13.79
C ASN A 16 -4.67 -27.71 13.21
N LYS A 17 -5.54 -28.72 13.07
CA LYS A 17 -6.89 -28.57 12.53
C LYS A 17 -7.78 -27.59 13.31
N LEU A 18 -7.47 -27.28 14.57
CA LEU A 18 -8.21 -26.34 15.40
C LEU A 18 -7.69 -24.89 15.32
N ALA A 19 -6.47 -24.68 14.84
CA ALA A 19 -5.91 -23.35 14.71
C ALA A 19 -6.62 -22.57 13.60
N ASN A 20 -7.03 -21.33 13.87
CA ASN A 20 -7.64 -20.42 12.90
C ASN A 20 -6.77 -19.18 12.73
N TYR A 21 -6.45 -18.88 11.47
CA TYR A 21 -5.84 -17.63 11.07
C TYR A 21 -6.89 -16.51 11.09
N VAL A 22 -6.58 -15.45 11.84
CA VAL A 22 -7.36 -14.21 11.83
C VAL A 22 -6.51 -13.13 11.15
N PRO A 23 -6.93 -12.59 9.99
CA PRO A 23 -6.20 -11.50 9.36
C PRO A 23 -6.25 -10.26 10.26
N CYS A 24 -5.14 -9.52 10.31
CA CYS A 24 -5.10 -8.23 11.00
C CYS A 24 -6.05 -7.25 10.32
N ALA A 25 -7.01 -6.72 11.09
CA ALA A 25 -8.04 -5.81 10.58
C ALA A 25 -7.47 -4.54 9.92
N ALA A 26 -6.27 -4.09 10.31
CA ALA A 26 -5.58 -2.97 9.68
C ALA A 26 -4.89 -3.34 8.36
N HIS A 27 -4.45 -4.60 8.21
CA HIS A 27 -3.70 -5.04 7.03
C HIS A 27 -4.61 -5.46 5.88
N SER A 28 -5.81 -5.98 6.18
CA SER A 28 -6.82 -6.35 5.16
C SER A 28 -7.25 -5.18 4.26
N PRO A 29 -7.58 -3.98 4.79
CA PRO A 29 -7.95 -2.83 3.97
C PRO A 29 -6.82 -2.32 3.08
N ASN A 30 -5.58 -2.27 3.58
CA ASN A 30 -4.42 -1.88 2.77
C ASN A 30 -4.21 -2.83 1.58
N LEU A 31 -4.41 -4.14 1.79
CA LEU A 31 -4.30 -5.12 0.73
C LEU A 31 -5.43 -4.97 -0.31
N VAL A 32 -6.68 -4.79 0.15
CA VAL A 32 -7.82 -4.58 -0.76
C VAL A 32 -7.64 -3.29 -1.57
N GLY A 33 -7.19 -2.21 -0.94
CA GLY A 33 -6.90 -0.95 -1.62
C GLY A 33 -5.81 -1.11 -2.68
N ALA A 34 -4.69 -1.74 -2.33
CA ALA A 34 -3.59 -1.98 -3.26
C ALA A 34 -3.99 -2.85 -4.46
N GLU A 35 -4.83 -3.87 -4.25
CA GLU A 35 -5.33 -4.71 -5.35
C GLU A 35 -6.40 -3.99 -6.20
N SER A 36 -7.26 -3.17 -5.58
CA SER A 36 -8.30 -2.42 -6.31
C SER A 36 -7.71 -1.41 -7.28
N VAL A 37 -6.59 -0.78 -6.90
CA VAL A 37 -5.85 0.18 -7.74
C VAL A 37 -5.29 -0.46 -9.01
N LYS A 38 -5.05 -1.78 -9.02
CA LYS A 38 -4.46 -2.51 -10.16
C LYS A 38 -5.48 -2.89 -11.24
N VAL A 39 -6.77 -2.68 -11.01
CA VAL A 39 -7.85 -3.14 -11.90
C VAL A 39 -8.00 -2.26 -13.15
N ALA A 40 -7.60 -0.98 -13.07
CA ALA A 40 -7.72 -0.03 -14.18
C ALA A 40 -6.38 0.66 -14.46
N THR A 41 -6.00 0.69 -15.74
CA THR A 41 -4.73 1.28 -16.20
C THR A 41 -4.63 2.76 -15.86
N GLU A 42 -5.73 3.50 -15.92
CA GLU A 42 -5.80 4.92 -15.57
C GLU A 42 -5.45 5.14 -14.09
N ILE A 43 -5.95 4.27 -13.22
CA ILE A 43 -5.71 4.35 -11.78
C ILE A 43 -4.26 3.96 -11.48
N VAL A 44 -3.74 2.90 -12.11
CA VAL A 44 -2.32 2.52 -12.01
C VAL A 44 -1.40 3.67 -12.44
N ASN A 45 -1.71 4.31 -13.59
CA ASN A 45 -0.91 5.42 -14.10
C ASN A 45 -0.96 6.64 -13.18
N PHE A 46 -2.13 6.96 -12.62
CA PHE A 46 -2.28 8.05 -11.65
C PHE A 46 -1.40 7.82 -10.41
N PHE A 47 -1.52 6.66 -9.76
CA PHE A 47 -0.71 6.36 -8.58
C PHE A 47 0.78 6.19 -8.90
N GLY A 48 1.11 5.69 -10.10
CA GLY A 48 2.47 5.66 -10.62
C GLY A 48 3.08 7.06 -10.72
N LEU A 49 2.35 8.03 -11.27
CA LEU A 49 2.79 9.43 -11.35
C LEU A 49 3.07 10.00 -9.95
N VAL A 50 2.13 9.83 -9.01
CA VAL A 50 2.29 10.29 -7.62
C VAL A 50 3.53 9.68 -6.97
N GLN A 51 3.72 8.37 -7.14
CA GLN A 51 4.89 7.66 -6.61
C GLN A 51 6.20 8.18 -7.23
N HIS A 52 6.26 8.37 -8.54
CA HIS A 52 7.43 8.91 -9.21
C HIS A 52 7.79 10.31 -8.73
N THR A 53 6.78 11.17 -8.57
CA THR A 53 6.97 12.52 -8.00
C THR A 53 7.53 12.44 -6.58
N TYR A 54 6.94 11.61 -5.71
CA TYR A 54 7.43 11.43 -4.35
C TYR A 54 8.87 10.92 -4.30
N VAL A 55 9.20 9.88 -5.07
CA VAL A 55 10.56 9.31 -5.12
C VAL A 55 11.58 10.34 -5.59
N PHE A 56 11.24 11.13 -6.62
CA PHE A 56 12.12 12.19 -7.11
C PHE A 56 12.45 13.24 -6.03
N PHE A 57 11.43 13.77 -5.35
CA PHE A 57 11.65 14.81 -4.34
C PHE A 57 12.25 14.28 -3.04
N SER A 58 11.87 13.07 -2.61
CA SER A 58 12.39 12.45 -1.38
C SER A 58 13.86 12.03 -1.48
N ALA A 59 14.41 11.91 -2.69
CA ALA A 59 15.82 11.58 -2.91
C ALA A 59 16.80 12.71 -2.49
N SER A 60 16.31 13.92 -2.21
CA SER A 60 17.14 15.05 -1.79
C SER A 60 16.38 15.98 -0.85
N THR A 61 16.98 16.27 0.29
CA THR A 61 16.44 17.23 1.26
C THR A 61 16.22 18.61 0.64
N HIS A 62 17.11 19.04 -0.27
CA HIS A 62 16.97 20.31 -0.96
C HIS A 62 15.72 20.35 -1.87
N TRP A 63 15.51 19.29 -2.67
CA TRP A 63 14.34 19.19 -3.54
C TRP A 63 13.04 19.08 -2.71
N TRP A 64 13.09 18.35 -1.60
CA TRP A 64 11.97 18.26 -0.65
C TRP A 64 11.64 19.62 -0.01
N GLU A 65 12.63 20.40 0.39
CA GLU A 65 12.45 21.75 0.93
C GLU A 65 11.87 22.72 -0.12
N LEU A 66 12.36 22.64 -1.35
CA LEU A 66 11.83 23.43 -2.47
C LEU A 66 10.36 23.08 -2.73
N LEU A 67 10.02 21.80 -2.78
CA LEU A 67 8.64 21.33 -2.92
C LEU A 67 7.75 21.91 -1.82
N ASN A 68 8.19 21.85 -0.56
CA ASN A 68 7.43 22.39 0.58
C ASN A 68 7.30 23.91 0.57
N ARG A 69 8.29 24.62 0.03
CA ARG A 69 8.25 26.09 -0.13
C ARG A 69 7.25 26.51 -1.20
N GLU A 70 7.22 25.79 -2.32
CA GLU A 70 6.34 26.09 -3.46
C GLU A 70 4.91 25.55 -3.28
N ASN A 71 4.71 24.56 -2.40
CA ASN A 71 3.39 24.03 -2.08
C ASN A 71 2.55 25.05 -1.29
N LYS A 72 1.80 25.89 -2.01
CA LYS A 72 0.76 26.75 -1.43
C LYS A 72 -0.47 25.98 -0.96
N LEU A 73 -0.60 24.72 -1.39
CA LEU A 73 -1.64 23.81 -0.95
C LEU A 73 -1.18 23.18 0.37
N LYS A 74 -1.85 23.50 1.49
CA LYS A 74 -1.66 22.85 2.79
C LYS A 74 -2.15 21.38 2.80
N ALA A 75 -1.98 20.65 1.70
CA ALA A 75 -2.31 19.25 1.59
C ALA A 75 -1.08 18.44 2.01
N THR A 76 -1.03 18.07 3.29
CA THR A 76 -0.04 17.13 3.78
C THR A 76 -0.46 15.73 3.33
N LEU A 77 0.35 15.07 2.50
CA LEU A 77 0.28 13.61 2.33
C LEU A 77 0.79 12.99 3.64
N LYS A 78 -0.06 12.95 4.67
CA LYS A 78 0.22 12.19 5.89
C LYS A 78 0.15 10.72 5.53
N THR A 79 1.31 10.08 5.51
CA THR A 79 1.48 8.63 5.70
C THR A 79 1.03 8.22 7.10
#